data_AF-A0A2G6F4M0-F1
#
_entry.id   AF-A0A2G6F4M0-F1
#
_cell.length_a   1.000
_cell.length_b   1.000
_cell.length_c   1.000
_cell.angle_alpha   90.00
_cell.angle_beta   90.00
_cell.angle_gamma   90.00
#
_symmetry.space_group_name_H-M   'P 1'
#
loop_
_entity.id
_entity.type
_entity.pdbx_description
1 polymer ?
#
loop_
_entity_poly.entity_id
_entity_poly.type
_entity_poly.pdbx_seq_one_letter_code
_entity_poly.pdbx_strand_id
1 'polypeptide(L)'
;MKYKSIIISILVLVGVSCKTQKFIPPPQPIKLSDSYNPYGTSIEAFKKYYFIGLKNQVLKRNLERDSISNNFYHTNGTPLNNTTISNFTSKKSGYLYERVLIKNGYPQSVYYAKAGVNDTVKTYTYKKGNISGYYIVKNLKDSILYKTSFKRGNGYWKDYYYKINKLREEGQVKNNYKYGAWKYFNKTGKLDSIRNYQLTDSVDVRFPYCFFNKKEPCYKKRSKRKDAYKCGDR
;
A
#
# COMPACT_ATOMS: atom_id res chain seq x y z
N MET A 1 51.46 70.95 0.83
CA MET A 1 50.26 70.85 -0.03
C MET A 1 49.71 69.43 0.07
N LYS A 2 48.45 69.28 0.49
CA LYS A 2 47.78 68.00 0.78
C LYS A 2 47.11 67.49 -0.50
N TYR A 3 47.55 66.36 -1.06
CA TYR A 3 46.79 65.63 -2.07
C TYR A 3 45.97 64.53 -1.38
N LYS A 4 44.64 64.70 -1.38
CA LYS A 4 43.68 63.70 -0.92
C LYS A 4 43.57 62.60 -1.99
N SER A 5 43.91 61.36 -1.64
CA SER A 5 43.57 60.19 -2.44
C SER A 5 42.06 59.95 -2.39
N ILE A 6 41.41 59.90 -3.55
CA ILE A 6 40.00 59.57 -3.71
C ILE A 6 39.91 58.05 -3.94
N ILE A 7 39.32 57.32 -3.00
CA ILE A 7 38.96 55.91 -3.17
C ILE A 7 37.60 55.88 -3.87
N ILE A 8 37.57 55.44 -5.13
CA ILE A 8 36.32 55.16 -5.87
C ILE A 8 35.88 53.75 -5.48
N SER A 9 34.85 53.66 -4.66
CA SER A 9 34.22 52.38 -4.27
C SER A 9 33.25 51.96 -5.36
N ILE A 10 33.60 50.94 -6.14
CA ILE A 10 32.73 50.34 -7.17
C ILE A 10 31.68 49.49 -6.46
N LEU A 11 30.46 50.01 -6.39
CA LEU A 11 29.30 49.32 -5.82
C LEU A 11 28.79 48.29 -6.84
N VAL A 12 29.20 47.02 -6.70
CA VAL A 12 28.70 45.92 -7.51
C VAL A 12 27.29 45.56 -7.00
N LEU A 13 26.27 46.03 -7.72
CA LEU A 13 24.88 45.60 -7.54
C LEU A 13 24.74 44.16 -8.03
N VAL A 14 24.91 43.19 -7.12
CA VAL A 14 24.55 41.80 -7.38
C VAL A 14 23.02 41.71 -7.39
N GLY A 15 22.44 41.75 -8.59
CA GLY A 15 21.02 41.50 -8.79
C GLY A 15 20.68 40.09 -8.33
N VAL A 16 20.12 39.94 -7.12
CA VAL A 16 19.53 38.70 -6.66
C VAL A 16 18.23 38.50 -7.43
N SER A 17 18.32 37.83 -8.57
CA SER A 17 17.15 37.33 -9.30
C SER A 17 16.45 36.31 -8.40
N CYS A 18 15.39 36.74 -7.74
CA CYS A 18 14.53 35.90 -6.93
C CYS A 18 13.79 34.94 -7.86
N LYS A 19 14.40 33.78 -8.14
CA LYS A 19 13.70 32.67 -8.81
C LYS A 19 12.56 32.26 -7.88
N THR A 20 11.34 32.62 -8.24
CA THR A 20 10.12 32.09 -7.63
C THR A 20 10.15 30.57 -7.77
N GLN A 21 10.60 29.89 -6.72
CA GLN A 21 10.46 28.44 -6.59
C GLN A 21 8.96 28.17 -6.65
N LYS A 22 8.50 27.57 -7.75
CA LYS A 22 7.12 27.09 -7.85
C LYS A 22 6.88 26.19 -6.65
N PHE A 23 6.01 26.60 -5.74
CA PHE A 23 5.55 25.78 -4.64
C PHE A 23 4.80 24.59 -5.25
N ILE A 24 5.46 23.45 -5.33
CA ILE A 24 4.81 22.20 -5.72
C ILE A 24 4.24 21.64 -4.41
N PRO A 25 2.90 21.66 -4.21
CA PRO A 25 2.32 21.08 -3.01
C PRO A 25 2.77 19.62 -2.90
N PRO A 26 3.05 19.13 -1.69
CA PRO A 26 3.48 17.76 -1.51
C PRO A 26 2.45 16.82 -2.16
N PRO A 27 2.90 15.79 -2.90
CA PRO A 27 1.99 14.85 -3.54
C PRO A 27 1.01 14.29 -2.51
N GLN A 28 -0.28 14.53 -2.76
CA GLN A 28 -1.32 14.12 -1.81
C GLN A 28 -1.37 12.59 -1.69
N PRO A 29 -1.59 12.05 -0.48
CA PRO A 29 -1.70 10.62 -0.30
C PRO A 29 -2.94 10.06 -0.99
N ILE A 30 -2.80 8.91 -1.64
CA ILE A 30 -3.94 8.12 -2.11
C ILE A 30 -4.55 7.42 -0.90
N LYS A 31 -5.75 7.87 -0.50
CA LYS A 31 -6.51 7.29 0.61
C LYS A 31 -7.53 6.28 0.06
N LEU A 32 -7.39 5.03 0.47
CA LEU A 32 -8.24 3.92 0.10
C LEU A 32 -9.16 3.56 1.25
N SER A 33 -10.41 3.24 0.93
CA SER A 33 -11.46 2.90 1.90
C SER A 33 -12.38 1.82 1.33
N ASP A 34 -12.81 0.89 2.18
CA ASP A 34 -13.77 -0.18 1.86
C ASP A 34 -15.24 0.23 2.04
N SER A 35 -15.51 1.36 2.71
CA SER A 35 -16.82 2.02 2.78
C SER A 35 -16.79 3.36 2.04
N TYR A 36 -17.95 3.84 1.55
CA TYR A 36 -18.09 5.18 0.96
C TYR A 36 -17.47 6.22 1.89
N ASN A 37 -16.38 6.84 1.45
CA ASN A 37 -15.66 7.88 2.15
C ASN A 37 -15.61 9.09 1.21
N PRO A 38 -16.25 10.23 1.53
CA PRO A 38 -16.26 11.41 0.66
C PRO A 38 -14.86 12.00 0.41
N TYR A 39 -13.85 11.58 1.19
CA TYR A 39 -12.46 12.05 1.09
C TYR A 39 -11.47 10.97 0.62
N GLY A 40 -11.94 9.82 0.13
CA GLY A 40 -11.11 8.70 -0.33
C GLY A 40 -11.57 8.11 -1.66
N THR A 41 -10.77 7.22 -2.23
CA THR A 41 -11.14 6.45 -3.43
C THR A 41 -11.39 4.99 -3.06
N SER A 42 -12.33 4.33 -3.73
CA SER A 42 -12.57 2.90 -3.51
C SER A 42 -11.43 2.07 -4.08
N ILE A 43 -11.26 0.84 -3.56
CA ILE A 43 -10.26 -0.10 -4.10
C ILE A 43 -10.56 -0.42 -5.56
N GLU A 44 -11.83 -0.50 -5.94
CA GLU A 44 -12.28 -0.74 -7.32
C GLU A 44 -11.89 0.43 -8.24
N ALA A 45 -12.14 1.67 -7.82
CA ALA A 45 -11.74 2.85 -8.58
C ALA A 45 -10.21 2.93 -8.69
N PHE A 46 -9.48 2.64 -7.60
CA PHE A 46 -8.02 2.56 -7.63
C PHE A 46 -7.51 1.54 -8.65
N LYS A 47 -8.06 0.31 -8.66
CA LYS A 47 -7.69 -0.74 -9.63
C LYS A 47 -8.00 -0.36 -11.09
N LYS A 48 -8.95 0.55 -11.33
CA LYS A 48 -9.21 1.09 -12.68
C LYS A 48 -8.04 1.94 -13.17
N TYR A 49 -7.48 2.79 -12.31
CA TYR A 49 -6.45 3.76 -12.69
C TYR A 49 -5.02 3.29 -12.43
N TYR A 50 -4.81 2.27 -11.58
CA TYR A 50 -3.48 1.80 -11.20
C TYR A 50 -3.34 0.30 -11.43
N PHE A 51 -2.16 -0.16 -11.82
CA PHE A 51 -1.87 -1.57 -12.04
C PHE A 51 -0.40 -1.93 -11.74
N ILE A 52 -0.11 -3.22 -11.61
CA ILE A 52 1.26 -3.72 -11.50
C ILE A 52 1.82 -4.02 -12.90
N GLY A 53 2.88 -3.31 -13.28
CA GLY A 53 3.62 -3.56 -14.52
C GLY A 53 4.56 -4.76 -14.43
N LEU A 54 5.15 -5.17 -15.56
CA LEU A 54 6.03 -6.35 -15.68
C LEU A 54 7.27 -6.31 -14.79
N LYS A 55 7.73 -5.11 -14.41
CA LYS A 55 8.84 -4.92 -13.47
C LYS A 55 8.38 -4.87 -11.99
N ASN A 56 7.16 -5.31 -11.69
CA ASN A 56 6.55 -5.26 -10.36
C ASN A 56 6.40 -3.84 -9.80
N GLN A 57 6.23 -2.87 -10.70
CA GLN A 57 6.01 -1.44 -10.40
C GLN A 57 4.51 -1.13 -10.33
N VAL A 58 4.13 -0.26 -9.40
CA VAL A 58 2.84 0.42 -9.41
C VAL A 58 2.84 1.50 -10.47
N LEU A 59 2.05 1.30 -11.52
CA LEU A 59 1.90 2.21 -12.64
C LEU A 59 0.51 2.86 -12.61
N LYS A 60 0.43 4.15 -12.91
CA LYS A 60 -0.81 4.88 -13.20
C LYS A 60 -1.11 4.76 -14.69
N ARG A 61 -2.30 4.32 -15.06
CA ARG A 61 -2.77 4.34 -16.45
C ARG A 61 -2.85 5.77 -16.94
N ASN A 62 -2.31 6.01 -18.12
CA ASN A 62 -2.57 7.25 -18.83
C ASN A 62 -3.98 7.19 -19.43
N LEU A 63 -4.66 8.33 -19.50
CA LEU A 63 -5.90 8.51 -20.25
C LEU A 63 -5.52 9.23 -21.52
N GLU A 64 -5.63 8.54 -22.65
CA GLU A 64 -5.41 9.11 -23.96
C GLU A 64 -6.75 9.23 -24.67
N ARG A 65 -6.87 10.27 -25.50
CA ARG A 65 -8.07 10.52 -26.30
C ARG A 65 -7.80 10.02 -27.71
N ASP A 66 -8.68 9.16 -28.19
CA ASP A 66 -8.71 8.73 -29.58
C ASP A 66 -9.13 9.91 -30.47
N SER A 67 -8.30 10.26 -31.44
CA SER A 67 -8.51 11.44 -32.27
C SER A 67 -9.66 11.28 -33.27
N ILE A 68 -10.11 10.06 -33.53
CA ILE A 68 -11.13 9.74 -34.54
C ILE A 68 -12.51 9.61 -33.88
N SER A 69 -12.60 8.80 -32.84
CA SER A 69 -13.84 8.52 -32.10
C SER A 69 -14.09 9.50 -30.95
N ASN A 70 -13.12 10.36 -30.62
CA ASN A 70 -13.15 11.28 -29.47
C ASN A 70 -13.28 10.55 -28.11
N ASN A 71 -13.14 9.22 -28.09
CA ASN A 71 -13.26 8.40 -26.90
C ASN A 71 -11.95 8.36 -26.11
N PHE A 72 -12.06 8.22 -24.79
CA PHE A 72 -10.88 8.04 -23.95
C PHE A 72 -10.58 6.56 -23.73
N TYR A 73 -9.32 6.17 -23.92
CA TYR A 73 -8.83 4.83 -23.63
C TYR A 73 -7.59 4.88 -22.72
N HIS A 74 -7.30 3.75 -22.09
CA HIS A 74 -6.18 3.63 -21.17
C HIS A 74 -4.96 3.01 -21.86
N THR A 75 -3.81 3.66 -21.79
CA THR A 75 -2.55 3.19 -22.43
C THR A 75 -1.52 2.71 -21.40
N ASN A 76 -0.28 2.50 -21.86
CA ASN A 76 0.86 2.14 -21.03
C ASN A 76 0.97 3.08 -19.82
N GLY A 77 1.27 2.51 -18.66
CA GLY A 77 1.25 3.25 -17.41
C GLY A 77 2.57 3.94 -17.07
N THR A 78 2.48 5.06 -16.37
CA THR A 78 3.63 5.78 -15.82
C THR A 78 3.90 5.37 -14.37
N PRO A 79 5.16 5.20 -13.94
CA PRO A 79 5.44 4.83 -12.55
C PRO A 79 4.94 5.87 -11.55
N LEU A 80 4.21 5.41 -10.55
CA LEU A 80 3.74 6.28 -9.48
C LEU A 80 4.95 6.83 -8.70
N ASN A 81 5.08 8.15 -8.61
CA ASN A 81 6.26 8.78 -8.00
C ASN A 81 5.91 9.56 -6.73
N ASN A 82 6.79 9.47 -5.73
CA ASN A 82 6.68 10.13 -4.42
C ASN A 82 5.26 10.12 -3.80
N THR A 83 4.49 9.04 -3.95
CA THR A 83 3.10 8.99 -3.50
C THR A 83 2.94 8.06 -2.31
N THR A 84 2.31 8.52 -1.24
CA THR A 84 1.90 7.63 -0.15
C THR A 84 0.57 7.00 -0.50
N ILE A 85 0.48 5.67 -0.43
CA ILE A 85 -0.78 4.94 -0.49
C ILE A 85 -1.15 4.53 0.93
N SER A 86 -2.37 4.83 1.35
CA SER A 86 -2.88 4.41 2.65
C SER A 86 -4.24 3.74 2.52
N ASN A 87 -4.45 2.66 3.27
CA ASN A 87 -5.73 1.99 3.42
C ASN A 87 -6.32 2.31 4.78
N PHE A 88 -7.59 2.68 4.82
CA PHE A 88 -8.36 2.79 6.04
C PHE A 88 -9.53 1.83 5.98
N THR A 89 -9.60 0.93 6.96
CA THR A 89 -10.67 -0.05 7.05
C THR A 89 -11.38 0.07 8.40
N SER A 90 -12.67 0.40 8.36
CA SER A 90 -13.53 0.44 9.54
C SER A 90 -14.26 -0.89 9.71
N LYS A 91 -13.99 -1.62 10.80
CA LYS A 91 -14.72 -2.86 11.15
C LYS A 91 -15.51 -2.63 12.43
N LYS A 92 -16.61 -3.39 12.62
CA LYS A 92 -17.32 -3.49 13.91
C LYS A 92 -16.39 -3.78 15.10
N SER A 93 -15.21 -4.34 14.84
CA SER A 93 -14.17 -4.64 15.82
C SER A 93 -13.03 -3.62 15.88
N GLY A 94 -13.19 -2.38 15.40
CA GLY A 94 -12.16 -1.32 15.40
C GLY A 94 -11.65 -0.93 14.00
N TYR A 95 -10.75 0.06 13.95
CA TYR A 95 -10.14 0.53 12.70
C TYR A 95 -8.78 -0.10 12.47
N LEU A 96 -8.44 -0.31 11.20
CA LEU A 96 -7.10 -0.64 10.74
C LEU A 96 -6.65 0.40 9.72
N TYR A 97 -5.48 0.97 9.96
CA TYR A 97 -4.84 1.92 9.06
C TYR A 97 -3.51 1.35 8.57
N GLU A 98 -3.32 1.34 7.27
CA GLU A 98 -2.12 0.82 6.63
C GLU A 98 -1.52 1.88 5.70
N ARG A 99 -0.19 1.94 5.60
CA ARG A 99 0.47 2.91 4.71
C ARG A 99 1.77 2.38 4.12
N VAL A 100 2.07 2.84 2.90
CA VAL A 100 3.33 2.62 2.19
C VAL A 100 3.68 3.82 1.31
N LEU A 101 4.96 4.19 1.25
CA LEU A 101 5.47 5.20 0.32
C LEU A 101 5.90 4.53 -0.98
N ILE A 102 5.44 5.05 -2.11
CA ILE A 102 5.82 4.62 -3.45
C ILE A 102 6.72 5.69 -4.09
N LYS A 103 7.88 5.28 -4.61
CA LYS A 103 8.79 6.12 -5.39
C LYS A 103 9.20 5.38 -6.64
N ASN A 104 9.11 6.03 -7.80
CA ASN A 104 9.39 5.44 -9.11
C ASN A 104 8.68 4.07 -9.34
N GLY A 105 7.44 3.96 -8.86
CA GLY A 105 6.61 2.76 -8.93
C GLY A 105 6.92 1.67 -7.89
N TYR A 106 7.91 1.84 -7.02
CA TYR A 106 8.29 0.82 -6.04
C TYR A 106 8.01 1.24 -4.60
N PRO A 107 7.56 0.30 -3.74
CA PRO A 107 7.47 0.57 -2.31
C PRO A 107 8.84 0.84 -1.71
N GLN A 108 8.91 1.85 -0.85
CA GLN A 108 10.12 2.35 -0.21
C GLN A 108 10.00 2.34 1.30
N SER A 109 11.16 2.36 1.96
CA SER A 109 11.28 2.52 3.41
C SER A 109 10.49 1.46 4.17
N VAL A 110 9.49 1.83 4.95
CA VAL A 110 8.80 0.95 5.87
C VAL A 110 7.30 0.91 5.58
N TYR A 111 6.75 -0.29 5.57
CA TYR A 111 5.32 -0.53 5.68
C TYR A 111 4.87 -0.44 7.13
N TYR A 112 3.72 0.19 7.36
CA TYR A 112 3.08 0.20 8.67
C TYR A 112 1.63 -0.26 8.57
N ALA A 113 1.21 -1.10 9.51
CA ALA A 113 -0.19 -1.25 9.88
C ALA A 113 -0.39 -0.87 11.35
N LYS A 114 -1.44 -0.08 11.60
CA LYS A 114 -1.84 0.39 12.92
C LYS A 114 -3.28 -0.03 13.21
N ALA A 115 -3.54 -0.51 14.40
CA ALA A 115 -4.86 -0.90 14.90
C ALA A 115 -5.32 0.06 16.01
N GLY A 116 -5.18 1.35 15.75
CA GLY A 116 -5.12 2.39 16.76
C GLY A 116 -4.42 3.63 16.18
N VAL A 117 -4.53 4.81 16.81
CA VAL A 117 -3.72 5.98 16.44
C VAL A 117 -2.25 5.67 16.74
N ASN A 118 -2.01 5.01 17.88
CA ASN A 118 -0.68 4.73 18.41
C ASN A 118 -0.26 3.25 18.30
N ASP A 119 -1.21 2.34 18.04
CA ASP A 119 -0.95 0.90 18.14
C ASP A 119 -0.39 0.34 16.82
N THR A 120 0.93 0.41 16.63
CA THR A 120 1.59 -0.19 15.47
C THR A 120 1.71 -1.70 15.64
N VAL A 121 0.90 -2.43 14.87
CA VAL A 121 0.77 -3.89 15.01
C VAL A 121 1.58 -4.67 13.99
N LYS A 122 2.01 -4.05 12.89
CA LYS A 122 2.80 -4.73 11.85
C LYS A 122 3.72 -3.78 11.12
N THR A 123 4.98 -4.17 10.98
CA THR A 123 5.98 -3.43 10.18
C THR A 123 6.88 -4.37 9.39
N TYR A 124 7.32 -3.90 8.22
CA TYR A 124 8.42 -4.49 7.48
C TYR A 124 9.05 -3.48 6.53
N THR A 125 10.30 -3.71 6.16
CA THR A 125 11.10 -2.79 5.35
C THR A 125 11.21 -3.24 3.90
N TYR A 126 11.35 -2.26 3.00
CA TYR A 126 11.61 -2.47 1.59
C TYR A 126 13.05 -2.10 1.23
N LYS A 127 13.67 -2.94 0.40
CA LYS A 127 14.94 -2.63 -0.26
C LYS A 127 14.80 -2.92 -1.76
N LYS A 128 15.04 -1.91 -2.59
CA LYS A 128 14.88 -2.00 -4.06
C LYS A 128 13.52 -2.60 -4.46
N GLY A 129 12.43 -2.13 -3.84
CA GLY A 129 11.06 -2.57 -4.14
C GLY A 129 10.65 -3.97 -3.64
N ASN A 130 11.54 -4.67 -2.92
CA ASN A 130 11.28 -5.99 -2.34
C ASN A 130 11.21 -5.92 -0.81
N ILE A 131 10.40 -6.77 -0.19
CA ILE A 131 10.43 -6.94 1.27
C ILE A 131 11.82 -7.47 1.67
N SER A 132 12.50 -6.79 2.57
CA SER A 132 13.85 -7.17 2.98
C SER A 132 14.15 -6.60 4.36
N GLY A 133 14.73 -7.40 5.25
CA GLY A 133 14.98 -7.01 6.65
C GLY A 133 13.90 -7.57 7.58
N TYR A 134 13.73 -6.95 8.75
CA TYR A 134 12.82 -7.48 9.76
C TYR A 134 11.35 -7.31 9.36
N TYR A 135 10.59 -8.38 9.51
CA TYR A 135 9.13 -8.39 9.55
C TYR A 135 8.71 -8.62 11.00
N ILE A 136 7.96 -7.68 11.57
CA ILE A 136 7.57 -7.65 12.97
C ILE A 136 6.07 -7.52 13.07
N VAL A 137 5.46 -8.38 13.90
CA VAL A 137 4.05 -8.32 14.27
C VAL A 137 3.95 -8.24 15.79
N LYS A 138 3.12 -7.30 16.26
CA LYS A 138 2.87 -7.04 17.67
C LYS A 138 1.38 -7.14 17.99
N ASN A 139 1.06 -7.33 19.26
CA ASN A 139 -0.29 -7.14 19.78
C ASN A 139 -0.55 -5.66 20.11
N LEU A 140 -1.75 -5.37 20.63
CA LEU A 140 -2.14 -4.02 21.08
C LEU A 140 -1.47 -3.54 22.38
N LYS A 141 -0.68 -4.41 23.04
CA LYS A 141 0.10 -4.09 24.24
C LYS A 141 1.61 -4.05 23.93
N ASP A 142 1.95 -3.81 22.65
CA ASP A 142 3.32 -3.77 22.13
C ASP A 142 4.17 -5.05 22.27
N SER A 143 3.61 -6.16 22.75
CA SER A 143 4.33 -7.44 22.82
C SER A 143 4.50 -8.04 21.43
N ILE A 144 5.72 -8.52 21.13
CA ILE A 144 6.03 -9.17 19.85
C ILE A 144 5.32 -10.52 19.79
N LEU A 145 4.44 -10.68 18.80
CA LEU A 145 3.77 -11.94 18.49
C LEU A 145 4.58 -12.77 17.49
N TYR A 146 5.27 -12.10 16.56
CA TYR A 146 6.10 -12.73 15.56
C TYR A 146 7.18 -11.78 15.07
N LYS A 147 8.39 -12.31 14.87
CA LYS A 147 9.51 -11.60 14.26
C LYS A 147 10.29 -12.57 13.38
N THR A 148 10.60 -12.14 12.17
CA THR A 148 11.44 -12.90 11.22
C THR A 148 12.20 -11.93 10.32
N SER A 149 13.05 -12.44 9.45
CA SER A 149 13.74 -11.67 8.42
C SER A 149 13.35 -12.12 7.01
N PHE A 150 13.21 -11.15 6.12
CA PHE A 150 12.99 -11.37 4.70
C PHE A 150 14.26 -11.04 3.92
N LYS A 151 14.52 -11.79 2.85
CA LYS A 151 15.62 -11.55 1.93
C LYS A 151 15.09 -11.45 0.50
N ARG A 152 15.16 -10.24 -0.07
CA ARG A 152 14.77 -9.96 -1.47
C ARG A 152 13.38 -10.53 -1.82
N GLY A 153 12.40 -10.31 -0.94
CA GLY A 153 11.02 -10.76 -1.13
C GLY A 153 10.75 -12.22 -0.78
N ASN A 154 11.69 -12.91 -0.14
CA ASN A 154 11.52 -14.29 0.29
C ASN A 154 11.57 -14.39 1.81
N GLY A 155 10.68 -15.19 2.39
CA GLY A 155 10.59 -15.39 3.84
C GLY A 155 9.28 -16.07 4.24
N TYR A 156 9.17 -16.40 5.53
CA TYR A 156 7.95 -16.99 6.08
C TYR A 156 7.07 -15.93 6.73
N TRP A 157 5.78 -15.94 6.40
CA TRP A 157 4.82 -14.95 6.87
C TRP A 157 3.93 -15.55 7.96
N LYS A 158 3.66 -14.77 9.01
CA LYS A 158 2.60 -15.01 10.00
C LYS A 158 1.94 -13.70 10.35
N ASP A 159 0.61 -13.65 10.29
CA ASP A 159 -0.17 -12.50 10.74
C ASP A 159 -1.28 -12.96 11.70
N TYR A 160 -1.80 -12.04 12.51
CA TYR A 160 -2.58 -12.33 13.70
C TYR A 160 -3.89 -11.52 13.73
N TYR A 161 -4.85 -12.01 14.50
CA TYR A 161 -5.94 -11.21 15.00
C TYR A 161 -5.46 -10.42 16.23
N TYR A 162 -4.92 -9.21 16.00
CA TYR A 162 -4.19 -8.43 17.00
C TYR A 162 -4.95 -8.17 18.32
N LYS A 163 -6.30 -8.16 18.31
CA LYS A 163 -7.14 -8.00 19.51
C LYS A 163 -7.16 -9.21 20.44
N ILE A 164 -7.00 -10.40 19.89
CA ILE A 164 -7.15 -11.67 20.61
C ILE A 164 -5.88 -12.53 20.56
N ASN A 165 -4.81 -12.01 19.95
CA ASN A 165 -3.49 -12.64 19.84
C ASN A 165 -3.52 -14.06 19.24
N LYS A 166 -4.50 -14.36 18.40
CA LYS A 166 -4.60 -15.65 17.68
C LYS A 166 -4.00 -15.53 16.29
N LEU A 167 -3.27 -16.57 15.88
CA LEU A 167 -2.76 -16.68 14.51
C LEU A 167 -3.93 -16.58 13.54
N ARG A 168 -3.75 -15.81 12.47
CA ARG A 168 -4.76 -15.58 11.44
C ARG A 168 -4.40 -16.28 10.14
N GLU A 169 -3.14 -16.16 9.73
CA GLU A 169 -2.64 -16.79 8.52
C GLU A 169 -1.14 -17.01 8.61
N GLU A 170 -0.66 -18.02 7.91
CA GLU A 170 0.77 -18.24 7.71
C GLU A 170 1.06 -18.93 6.38
N GLY A 171 2.28 -18.75 5.88
CA GLY A 171 2.77 -19.44 4.70
C GLY A 171 4.06 -18.87 4.14
N GLN A 172 4.56 -19.51 3.08
CA GLN A 172 5.77 -19.09 2.39
C GLN A 172 5.49 -17.91 1.46
N VAL A 173 6.38 -16.92 1.49
CA VAL A 173 6.43 -15.83 0.52
C VAL A 173 7.64 -16.05 -0.37
N LYS A 174 7.43 -16.05 -1.68
CA LYS A 174 8.46 -16.17 -2.71
C LYS A 174 8.34 -15.00 -3.68
N ASN A 175 9.41 -14.26 -3.91
CA ASN A 175 9.44 -13.08 -4.78
C ASN A 175 8.35 -12.03 -4.46
N ASN A 176 8.03 -11.85 -3.17
CA ASN A 176 6.96 -11.04 -2.62
C ASN A 176 5.52 -11.54 -2.84
N TYR A 177 5.35 -12.76 -3.35
CA TYR A 177 4.04 -13.37 -3.55
C TYR A 177 3.82 -14.52 -2.58
N LYS A 178 2.57 -14.75 -2.18
CA LYS A 178 2.21 -16.01 -1.52
C LYS A 178 2.59 -17.19 -2.42
N TYR A 179 3.20 -18.22 -1.84
CA TYR A 179 3.64 -19.42 -2.55
C TYR A 179 3.42 -20.68 -1.71
N GLY A 180 3.07 -21.77 -2.37
CA GLY A 180 2.80 -23.06 -1.74
C GLY A 180 1.58 -23.04 -0.83
N ALA A 181 1.57 -23.92 0.17
CA ALA A 181 0.48 -24.02 1.12
C ALA A 181 0.44 -22.84 2.10
N TRP A 182 -0.71 -22.19 2.17
CA TRP A 182 -1.03 -21.13 3.11
C TRP A 182 -2.18 -21.58 3.99
N LYS A 183 -1.96 -21.51 5.30
CA LYS A 183 -2.94 -21.88 6.32
C LYS A 183 -3.67 -20.63 6.78
N TYR A 184 -4.97 -20.74 6.94
CA TYR A 184 -5.84 -19.70 7.45
C TYR A 184 -6.57 -20.22 8.67
N PHE A 185 -6.63 -19.41 9.71
CA PHE A 185 -7.22 -19.76 10.99
C PHE A 185 -8.34 -18.79 11.32
N ASN A 186 -9.38 -19.29 11.98
CA ASN A 186 -10.48 -18.46 12.44
C ASN A 186 -10.12 -17.77 13.78
N LYS A 187 -11.04 -16.95 14.30
CA LYS A 187 -10.84 -16.22 15.56
C LYS A 187 -10.70 -17.11 16.80
N THR A 188 -11.13 -18.37 16.75
CA THR A 188 -10.90 -19.31 17.87
C THR A 188 -9.51 -19.96 17.79
N GLY A 189 -8.75 -19.69 16.73
CA GLY A 189 -7.45 -20.30 16.45
C GLY A 189 -7.52 -21.67 15.77
N LYS A 190 -8.71 -22.12 15.35
CA LYS A 190 -8.87 -23.37 14.61
C LYS A 190 -8.52 -23.14 13.13
N LEU A 191 -7.88 -24.14 12.52
CA LEU A 191 -7.63 -24.15 11.07
C LEU A 191 -8.97 -24.06 10.33
N ASP A 192 -9.12 -23.03 9.52
CA ASP A 192 -10.33 -22.75 8.73
C ASP A 192 -10.16 -23.25 7.29
N SER A 193 -8.99 -23.01 6.68
CA SER A 193 -8.68 -23.52 5.33
C SER A 193 -7.18 -23.57 5.05
N ILE A 194 -6.82 -24.38 4.04
CA ILE A 194 -5.51 -24.36 3.40
C ILE A 194 -5.72 -24.00 1.93
N ARG A 195 -4.89 -23.10 1.40
CA ARG A 195 -4.88 -22.73 -0.02
C ARG A 195 -3.49 -22.91 -0.57
N ASN A 196 -3.37 -23.45 -1.78
CA ASN A 196 -2.10 -23.56 -2.48
C ASN A 196 -1.98 -22.43 -3.49
N TYR A 197 -0.85 -21.71 -3.45
CA TYR A 197 -0.56 -20.59 -4.33
C TYR A 197 0.63 -20.88 -5.23
N GLN A 198 0.47 -20.57 -6.50
CA GLN A 198 1.56 -20.44 -7.46
C GLN A 198 1.93 -18.97 -7.64
N LEU A 199 3.14 -18.70 -8.15
CA LEU A 199 3.59 -17.32 -8.39
C LEU A 199 2.66 -16.57 -9.37
N THR A 200 2.00 -17.30 -10.28
CA THR A 200 1.00 -16.78 -11.22
C THR A 200 -0.28 -16.30 -10.54
N ASP A 201 -0.61 -16.80 -9.35
CA ASP A 201 -1.83 -16.44 -8.62
C ASP A 201 -1.77 -15.02 -8.00
N SER A 202 -0.59 -14.39 -8.03
CA SER A 202 -0.38 -12.93 -7.90
C SER A 202 -0.86 -12.27 -6.59
N VAL A 203 -0.85 -12.97 -5.45
CA VAL A 203 -1.10 -12.32 -4.16
C VAL A 203 0.17 -11.64 -3.66
N ASP A 204 0.37 -10.40 -4.10
CA ASP A 204 1.51 -9.55 -3.72
C ASP A 204 1.35 -9.02 -2.28
N VAL A 205 2.27 -9.41 -1.39
CA VAL A 205 2.22 -9.06 0.03
C VAL A 205 2.83 -7.69 0.35
N ARG A 206 3.40 -6.97 -0.63
CA ARG A 206 4.03 -5.64 -0.46
C ARG A 206 3.06 -4.49 -0.25
N PHE A 207 1.76 -4.74 -0.33
CA PHE A 207 0.79 -3.65 -0.35
C PHE A 207 -0.22 -3.82 0.78
N PRO A 208 -0.76 -2.70 1.33
CA PRO A 208 -1.89 -2.76 2.22
C PRO A 208 -2.99 -3.66 1.67
N TYR A 209 -3.67 -4.37 2.56
CA TYR A 209 -4.41 -5.61 2.29
C TYR A 209 -4.70 -5.83 0.80
N CYS A 210 -3.71 -6.38 0.07
CA CYS A 210 -3.81 -6.94 -1.28
C CYS A 210 -4.45 -6.06 -2.39
N PHE A 211 -4.04 -4.79 -2.54
CA PHE A 211 -4.59 -3.85 -3.53
C PHE A 211 -4.65 -4.31 -5.00
N PHE A 212 -3.84 -5.30 -5.41
CA PHE A 212 -3.82 -5.79 -6.80
C PHE A 212 -4.25 -7.26 -6.96
N ASN A 213 -4.83 -7.87 -5.92
CA ASN A 213 -5.30 -9.25 -6.02
C ASN A 213 -6.57 -9.33 -6.89
N LYS A 214 -6.49 -10.12 -7.97
CA LYS A 214 -7.56 -10.31 -8.97
C LYS A 214 -8.58 -11.39 -8.61
N LYS A 215 -8.28 -12.27 -7.63
CA LYS A 215 -9.11 -13.46 -7.32
C LYS A 215 -9.57 -13.56 -5.87
N GLU A 216 -9.01 -12.78 -4.94
CA GLU A 216 -9.57 -12.64 -3.59
C GLU A 216 -9.87 -11.17 -3.30
N PRO A 217 -11.14 -10.78 -3.00
CA PRO A 217 -11.38 -9.50 -2.36
C PRO A 217 -10.69 -9.55 -1.01
N CYS A 218 -9.90 -8.53 -0.72
CA CYS A 218 -9.08 -8.36 0.47
C CYS A 218 -9.91 -8.65 1.74
N TYR A 219 -9.94 -9.92 2.14
CA TYR A 219 -10.84 -10.48 3.15
C TYR A 219 -12.27 -9.91 3.18
N LYS A 220 -13.12 -10.22 2.17
CA LYS A 220 -14.57 -10.22 2.45
C LYS A 220 -14.92 -11.46 3.27
N LYS A 221 -15.61 -11.26 4.39
CA LYS A 221 -16.45 -12.31 5.00
C LYS A 221 -17.26 -12.93 3.87
N ARG A 222 -17.23 -14.24 3.73
CA ARG A 222 -18.36 -14.96 3.15
C ARG A 222 -19.52 -14.79 4.12
N SER A 223 -20.23 -13.66 4.04
CA SER A 223 -21.61 -13.62 4.45
C SER A 223 -22.33 -14.45 3.39
N LYS A 224 -22.51 -15.75 3.65
CA LYS A 224 -23.60 -16.46 2.98
C LYS A 224 -24.86 -15.81 3.54
N ARG A 225 -25.46 -14.85 2.84
CA ARG A 225 -26.90 -14.67 2.94
C ARG A 225 -27.49 -16.00 2.48
N LYS A 226 -27.99 -16.79 3.43
CA LYS A 226 -28.98 -17.82 3.16
C LYS A 226 -30.32 -17.09 3.00
N ASP A 227 -30.43 -16.28 1.96
CA ASP A 227 -31.73 -15.76 1.53
C ASP A 227 -32.06 -16.49 0.23
N ALA A 228 -32.27 -17.80 0.37
CA ALA A 228 -33.15 -18.50 -0.55
C ALA A 228 -34.56 -18.09 -0.12
N TYR A 229 -35.10 -17.06 -0.76
CA TYR A 229 -36.55 -16.94 -0.86
C TYR A 229 -37.03 -18.19 -1.60
N LYS A 230 -37.43 -19.20 -0.85
CA LYS A 230 -38.39 -20.17 -1.35
C LYS A 230 -39.68 -19.38 -1.49
N CYS A 231 -40.05 -19.03 -2.73
CA CYS A 231 -41.44 -18.80 -3.05
C CYS A 231 -42.17 -20.09 -2.65
N GLY A 232 -42.97 -20.01 -1.60
CA GLY A 232 -43.92 -21.05 -1.26
C GLY A 232 -45.11 -20.92 -2.18
N ASP A 233 -45.35 -21.97 -2.96
CA ASP A 233 -46.70 -22.33 -3.38
C ASP A 233 -47.47 -22.79 -2.14
N ARG A 234 -48.56 -22.09 -1.84
CA ARG A 234 -49.83 -22.60 -1.30
C ARG A 234 -50.85 -21.48 -1.29
#